data_AF-A0A1R3KJG9-F1
#
_entry.id   AF-A0A1R3KJG9-F1
#
_cell.length_a   1.000
_cell.length_b   1.000
_cell.length_c   1.000
_cell.angle_alpha   90.00
_cell.angle_beta   90.00
_cell.angle_gamma   90.00
#
_symmetry.space_group_name_H-M   'P 1'
#
loop_
_entity.id
_entity.type
_entity.pdbx_description
1 polymer ?
#
loop_
_entity_poly.entity_id
_entity_poly.type
_entity_poly.pdbx_seq_one_letter_code
_entity_poly.pdbx_strand_id
1 'polypeptide(L)'
;MDNHPLYQKSHSSDEEIPFNITGNNILQAHFFLTATPHMFTGTMRYDLINTTGHEASPCPLRYHRDSWGRAIQPPSVSILAYNAAGIQAPPVHDYISSLANWYRPHLLFIIETRVPPTDVQDFANLVEYNLVTTIDSIRGVGGVWILSRPNHAAFQLVIETEAQIRLNMQVEVPRQFGQ
;
A
#
# COMPACT_ATOMS: atom_id res chain seq x y z
N MET A 1 -11.03 -12.98 -20.25
CA MET A 1 -10.14 -13.12 -19.08
C MET A 1 -10.50 -11.96 -18.22
N ASP A 2 -11.35 -12.22 -17.23
CA ASP A 2 -12.15 -11.17 -16.63
C ASP A 2 -11.48 -10.78 -15.32
N ASN A 3 -10.64 -9.74 -15.39
CA ASN A 3 -10.05 -9.11 -14.22
C ASN A 3 -11.17 -8.38 -13.48
N HIS A 4 -11.80 -9.05 -12.52
CA HIS A 4 -12.76 -8.38 -11.65
C HIS A 4 -12.00 -7.55 -10.60
N PRO A 5 -12.28 -6.24 -10.46
CA PRO A 5 -11.73 -5.46 -9.37
C PRO A 5 -12.23 -6.08 -8.07
N LEU A 6 -11.29 -6.57 -7.24
CA LEU A 6 -11.61 -7.11 -5.93
C LEU A 6 -12.13 -6.00 -5.02
N TYR A 7 -11.64 -4.78 -5.24
CA TYR A 7 -11.99 -3.64 -4.42
C TYR A 7 -11.75 -2.31 -5.16
N GLN A 8 -12.76 -1.45 -5.15
CA GLN A 8 -12.67 -0.05 -5.56
C GLN A 8 -13.27 0.82 -4.46
N LYS A 9 -12.46 1.72 -3.91
CA LYS A 9 -12.94 2.74 -2.97
C LYS A 9 -12.38 4.10 -3.36
N SER A 10 -13.29 5.06 -3.41
CA SER A 10 -12.98 6.48 -3.53
C SER A 10 -12.92 7.04 -2.12
N HIS A 11 -11.85 7.76 -1.80
CA HIS A 11 -11.72 8.43 -0.51
C HIS A 11 -11.87 9.94 -0.71
N SER A 12 -12.76 10.55 0.08
CA SER A 12 -12.90 12.00 0.15
C SER A 12 -11.93 12.56 1.19
N SER A 13 -11.50 13.81 1.00
CA SER A 13 -10.59 14.52 1.91
C SER A 13 -11.08 14.65 3.36
N ASP A 14 -12.37 14.40 3.60
CA ASP A 14 -13.02 14.63 4.90
C ASP A 14 -13.10 13.36 5.77
N GLU A 15 -12.69 12.21 5.24
CA GLU A 15 -12.69 10.96 5.99
C GLU A 15 -11.32 10.75 6.68
N GLU A 16 -11.28 10.87 8.01
CA GLU A 16 -10.07 10.60 8.82
C GLU A 16 -9.92 9.13 9.25
N ILE A 17 -10.87 8.27 8.86
CA ILE A 17 -10.90 6.88 9.33
C ILE A 17 -9.92 6.06 8.49
N PRO A 18 -8.92 5.40 9.10
CA PRO A 18 -8.00 4.54 8.38
C PRO A 18 -8.74 3.40 7.71
N PHE A 19 -8.31 3.08 6.50
CA PHE A 19 -8.95 2.07 5.69
C PHE A 19 -7.98 0.91 5.44
N ASN A 20 -8.36 -0.29 5.87
CA ASN A 20 -7.52 -1.50 5.77
C ASN A 20 -8.15 -2.53 4.84
N ILE A 21 -7.37 -3.04 3.87
CA ILE A 21 -7.71 -4.19 3.03
C ILE A 21 -6.76 -5.33 3.40
N THR A 22 -7.31 -6.50 3.67
CA THR A 22 -6.55 -7.73 3.83
C THR A 22 -7.05 -8.79 2.85
N GLY A 23 -6.13 -9.40 2.09
CA GLY A 23 -6.40 -10.52 1.21
C GLY A 23 -5.51 -11.71 1.55
N ASN A 24 -6.05 -12.92 1.48
CA ASN A 24 -5.30 -14.16 1.66
C ASN A 24 -5.11 -14.85 0.30
N ASN A 25 -4.05 -15.65 0.16
CA ASN A 25 -3.72 -16.36 -1.07
C ASN A 25 -3.48 -15.44 -2.28
N ILE A 26 -2.98 -14.23 -2.05
CA ILE A 26 -2.71 -13.27 -3.11
C ILE A 26 -1.27 -13.47 -3.57
N LEU A 27 -1.09 -14.09 -4.74
CA LEU A 27 0.22 -14.31 -5.36
C LEU A 27 0.72 -13.10 -6.12
N GLN A 28 -0.21 -12.32 -6.66
CA GLN A 28 0.04 -11.13 -7.46
C GLN A 28 -1.07 -10.11 -7.24
N ALA A 29 -0.70 -8.85 -7.12
CA ALA A 29 -1.66 -7.75 -7.13
C ALA A 29 -1.13 -6.57 -7.95
N HIS A 30 -2.06 -5.79 -8.47
CA HIS A 30 -1.81 -4.54 -9.15
C HIS A 30 -2.56 -3.44 -8.40
N PHE A 31 -1.83 -2.43 -7.97
CA PHE A 31 -2.37 -1.26 -7.31
C PHE A 31 -2.34 -0.10 -8.27
N PHE A 32 -3.46 0.59 -8.35
CA PHE A 32 -3.63 1.73 -9.19
C PHE A 32 -4.22 2.87 -8.37
N LEU A 33 -3.39 3.87 -8.07
CA LEU A 33 -3.81 5.08 -7.38
C LEU A 33 -3.89 6.22 -8.39
N THR A 34 -5.03 6.89 -8.43
CA THR A 34 -5.23 8.12 -9.20
C THR A 34 -5.60 9.26 -8.27
N ALA A 35 -4.89 10.38 -8.41
CA ALA A 35 -5.15 11.63 -7.70
C ALA A 35 -5.75 12.64 -8.69
N THR A 36 -6.99 13.06 -8.45
CA THR A 36 -7.71 13.97 -9.33
C THR A 36 -8.05 15.27 -8.60
N PRO A 37 -7.56 16.44 -9.05
CA PRO A 37 -7.93 17.71 -8.46
C PRO A 37 -9.40 18.04 -8.76
N HIS A 38 -10.13 18.44 -7.73
CA HIS A 38 -11.49 18.95 -7.87
C HIS A 38 -11.47 20.48 -7.92
N MET A 39 -11.48 21.03 -9.14
CA MET A 39 -11.25 22.45 -9.41
C MET A 39 -12.22 23.41 -8.68
N PHE A 40 -13.44 22.97 -8.38
CA PHE A 40 -14.45 23.82 -7.72
C PHE A 40 -14.29 23.91 -6.21
N THR A 41 -13.75 22.86 -5.58
CA THR A 41 -13.61 22.77 -4.11
C THR A 41 -12.17 23.00 -3.67
N GLY A 42 -11.21 22.91 -4.60
CA GLY A 42 -9.78 22.96 -4.29
C GLY A 42 -9.29 21.71 -3.53
N THR A 43 -10.08 20.64 -3.49
CA THR A 43 -9.72 19.38 -2.82
C THR A 43 -9.18 18.36 -3.82
N MET A 44 -8.45 17.35 -3.34
CA MET A 44 -8.05 16.21 -4.16
C MET A 44 -8.98 15.02 -3.91
N ARG A 45 -9.32 14.30 -4.97
CA ARG A 45 -9.98 13.00 -4.91
C ARG A 45 -8.95 11.91 -5.16
N TYR A 46 -8.98 10.88 -4.33
CA TYR A 46 -8.10 9.72 -4.47
C TYR A 46 -8.91 8.47 -4.76
N ASP A 47 -8.61 7.82 -5.87
CA ASP A 47 -9.20 6.55 -6.26
C ASP A 47 -8.11 5.47 -6.21
N LEU A 48 -8.24 4.55 -5.25
CA LEU A 48 -7.37 3.38 -5.13
C LEU A 48 -8.12 2.15 -5.65
N ILE A 49 -7.59 1.60 -6.74
CA ILE A 49 -8.08 0.37 -7.35
C ILE A 49 -7.06 -0.72 -7.09
N ASN A 50 -7.52 -1.85 -6.55
CA ASN A 50 -6.72 -3.05 -6.36
C ASN A 50 -7.29 -4.18 -7.23
N THR A 51 -6.47 -4.70 -8.14
CA THR A 51 -6.78 -5.90 -8.90
C THR A 51 -5.79 -7.00 -8.53
N THR A 52 -6.31 -8.12 -8.04
CA THR A 52 -5.51 -9.29 -7.70
C THR A 52 -5.47 -10.24 -8.90
N GLY A 53 -4.27 -10.68 -9.29
CA GLY A 53 -4.13 -11.78 -10.25
C GLY A 53 -4.48 -13.10 -9.55
N HIS A 54 -5.07 -14.04 -10.29
CA HIS A 54 -5.55 -15.37 -9.85
C HIS A 54 -5.62 -15.52 -8.32
N GLU A 55 -6.79 -15.31 -7.72
CA GLU A 55 -7.16 -16.06 -6.52
C GLU A 55 -6.90 -17.52 -6.91
N ALA A 56 -5.84 -18.14 -6.38
CA ALA A 56 -5.56 -19.52 -6.72
C ALA A 56 -6.84 -20.29 -6.37
N SER A 57 -7.58 -20.82 -7.38
CA SER A 57 -8.79 -21.61 -7.21
C SER A 57 -8.61 -22.43 -5.95
N PRO A 58 -9.42 -22.23 -4.88
CA PRO A 58 -9.04 -22.46 -3.49
C PRO A 58 -8.11 -23.63 -3.45
N CYS A 59 -6.81 -23.33 -3.55
CA CYS A 59 -5.86 -24.40 -3.75
C CYS A 59 -6.05 -25.15 -2.44
N PRO A 60 -6.41 -26.44 -2.44
CA PRO A 60 -6.51 -27.16 -1.19
C PRO A 60 -5.08 -27.07 -0.66
N LEU A 61 -4.85 -26.10 0.23
CA LEU A 61 -3.56 -25.73 0.73
C LEU A 61 -3.15 -26.97 1.49
N ARG A 62 -2.49 -27.88 0.78
CA ARG A 62 -1.46 -28.70 1.34
C ARG A 62 -0.60 -27.66 1.98
N TYR A 63 -0.75 -27.50 3.30
CA TYR A 63 0.17 -26.79 4.14
C TYR A 63 1.54 -27.24 3.65
N HIS A 64 2.16 -26.42 2.80
CA HIS A 64 3.41 -26.80 2.22
C HIS A 64 4.28 -26.74 3.45
N ARG A 65 4.64 -27.91 3.97
CA ARG A 65 5.51 -27.95 5.11
C ARG A 65 6.85 -27.50 4.57
N ASP A 66 7.48 -26.54 5.23
CA ASP A 66 8.90 -26.32 4.99
C ASP A 66 9.65 -27.63 5.28
N SER A 67 10.95 -27.67 4.98
CA SER A 67 11.80 -28.82 5.31
C SER A 67 11.79 -29.19 6.81
N TRP A 68 11.21 -28.33 7.66
CA TRP A 68 11.07 -28.49 9.10
C TRP A 68 9.66 -28.87 9.55
N GLY A 69 8.72 -29.11 8.63
CA GLY A 69 7.37 -29.53 8.99
C GLY A 69 6.40 -28.39 9.32
N ARG A 70 6.79 -27.11 9.18
CA ARG A 70 5.96 -25.94 9.52
C ARG A 70 5.02 -25.60 8.38
N ALA A 71 3.75 -25.37 8.71
CA ALA A 71 2.75 -24.88 7.77
C ALA A 71 3.21 -23.55 7.16
N ILE A 72 3.54 -23.56 5.86
CA ILE A 72 3.68 -22.32 5.10
C ILE A 72 2.29 -21.70 5.01
N GLN A 73 2.11 -20.57 5.69
CA GLN A 73 0.91 -19.78 5.53
C GLN A 73 0.85 -19.28 4.09
N PRO A 74 -0.34 -19.29 3.47
CA PRO A 74 -0.48 -18.69 2.16
C PRO A 74 -0.08 -17.22 2.21
N PRO A 75 0.47 -16.67 1.12
CA PRO A 75 0.83 -15.26 1.09
C PRO A 75 -0.42 -14.43 1.34
N SER A 76 -0.33 -13.59 2.37
CA SER A 76 -1.35 -12.61 2.70
C SER A 76 -0.83 -11.23 2.39
N VAL A 77 -1.75 -10.34 2.05
CA VAL A 77 -1.46 -8.96 1.66
C VAL A 77 -2.34 -8.08 2.52
N SER A 78 -1.73 -7.10 3.15
CA SER A 78 -2.41 -6.12 3.98
C SER A 78 -2.02 -4.73 3.51
N ILE A 79 -3.02 -3.90 3.27
CA ILE A 79 -2.88 -2.56 2.74
C ILE A 79 -3.63 -1.65 3.68
N LEU A 80 -2.94 -0.62 4.17
CA LEU A 80 -3.55 0.43 4.96
C LEU A 80 -3.50 1.73 4.16
N ALA A 81 -4.61 2.45 4.09
CA ALA A 81 -4.69 3.80 3.56
C ALA A 81 -5.14 4.75 4.67
N TYR A 82 -4.49 5.89 4.77
CA TYR A 82 -4.82 6.93 5.74
C TYR A 82 -4.73 8.31 5.11
N ASN A 83 -5.71 9.15 5.39
CA ASN A 83 -5.72 10.55 5.03
C ASN A 83 -5.08 11.37 6.15
N ALA A 84 -3.90 11.93 5.90
CA ALA A 84 -3.16 12.69 6.90
C ALA A 84 -3.69 14.11 7.09
N ALA A 85 -4.40 14.67 6.10
CA ALA A 85 -4.82 16.08 6.08
C ALA A 85 -3.71 17.10 6.44
N GLY A 86 -2.44 16.73 6.20
CA GLY A 86 -1.24 17.45 6.62
C GLY A 86 -0.38 16.64 7.62
N ILE A 87 0.72 16.07 7.15
CA ILE A 87 1.55 15.14 7.94
C ILE A 87 2.49 15.81 8.95
N GLN A 88 2.77 17.11 8.81
CA GLN A 88 3.73 17.82 9.66
C GLN A 88 3.26 18.01 11.11
N ALA A 89 1.96 17.83 11.39
CA ALA A 89 1.46 17.90 12.76
C ALA A 89 2.00 16.70 13.57
N PRO A 90 2.75 16.90 14.67
CA PRO A 90 3.31 15.80 15.46
C PRO A 90 2.28 14.73 15.88
N PRO A 91 1.05 15.08 16.29
CA PRO A 91 0.02 14.08 16.61
C PRO A 91 -0.33 13.15 15.44
N VAL A 92 -0.29 13.66 14.21
CA VAL A 92 -0.59 12.87 13.00
C VAL A 92 0.52 11.84 12.76
N HIS A 93 1.77 12.27 12.92
CA HIS A 93 2.94 11.40 12.77
C HIS A 93 2.96 10.26 13.81
N ASP A 94 2.67 10.57 15.07
CA ASP A 94 2.57 9.57 16.15
C ASP A 94 1.41 8.59 15.90
N TYR A 95 0.28 9.10 15.40
CA TYR A 95 -0.88 8.28 15.07
C TYR A 95 -0.60 7.33 13.91
N ILE A 96 -0.01 7.81 12.80
CA ILE A 96 0.36 6.96 11.66
C ILE A 96 1.39 5.91 12.10
N SER A 97 2.36 6.29 12.94
CA SER A 97 3.34 5.34 13.49
C SER A 97 2.65 4.25 14.33
N SER A 98 1.66 4.62 15.14
CA SER A 98 0.86 3.67 15.91
C SER A 98 0.07 2.73 15.01
N LEU A 99 -0.56 3.25 13.95
CA LEU A 99 -1.27 2.44 12.95
C LEU A 99 -0.31 1.47 12.24
N ALA A 100 0.86 1.93 11.81
CA ALA A 100 1.87 1.10 11.16
C ALA A 100 2.38 -0.03 12.09
N ASN A 101 2.50 0.26 13.38
CA ASN A 101 2.91 -0.72 14.39
C ASN A 101 1.79 -1.72 14.72
N TRP A 102 0.54 -1.28 14.82
CA TRP A 102 -0.59 -2.14 15.15
C TRP A 102 -1.01 -3.05 13.99
N TYR A 103 -1.20 -2.49 12.80
CA TYR A 103 -1.69 -3.26 11.65
C TYR A 103 -0.57 -3.98 10.91
N ARG A 104 0.67 -3.48 11.02
CA ARG A 104 1.83 -3.98 10.28
C ARG A 104 1.55 -4.23 8.78
N PRO A 105 0.93 -3.28 8.06
CA PRO A 105 0.52 -3.53 6.67
C PRO A 105 1.74 -3.68 5.76
N HIS A 106 1.59 -4.46 4.69
CA HIS A 106 2.62 -4.63 3.66
C HIS A 106 2.79 -3.36 2.83
N LEU A 107 1.67 -2.68 2.56
CA LEU A 107 1.62 -1.35 1.93
C LEU A 107 0.91 -0.35 2.83
N LEU A 108 1.51 0.82 3.01
CA LEU A 108 0.91 1.96 3.70
C LEU A 108 0.79 3.13 2.71
N PHE A 109 -0.43 3.50 2.37
CA PHE A 109 -0.77 4.68 1.58
C PHE A 109 -1.12 5.82 2.53
N ILE A 110 -0.43 6.94 2.42
CA ILE A 110 -0.71 8.15 3.19
C ILE A 110 -1.02 9.25 2.18
N ILE A 111 -2.27 9.70 2.15
CA ILE A 111 -2.73 10.74 1.21
C ILE A 111 -2.87 12.08 1.94
N GLU A 112 -2.97 13.18 1.18
CA GLU A 112 -3.06 14.54 1.71
C GLU A 112 -1.91 14.85 2.67
N THR A 113 -0.68 14.48 2.28
CA THR A 113 0.51 14.74 3.12
C THR A 113 0.81 16.23 3.22
N ARG A 114 0.49 17.01 2.16
CA ARG A 114 0.67 18.47 2.04
C ARG A 114 2.10 18.94 2.25
N VAL A 115 3.06 18.05 2.03
CA VAL A 115 4.48 18.31 2.18
C VAL A 115 5.28 17.77 0.99
N PRO A 116 6.43 18.37 0.69
CA PRO A 116 7.41 17.78 -0.22
C PRO A 116 7.89 16.39 0.26
N PRO A 117 8.43 15.57 -0.65
CA PRO A 117 8.90 14.21 -0.33
C PRO A 117 10.23 14.20 0.45
N THR A 118 10.77 15.34 0.92
CA THR A 118 12.06 15.36 1.63
C THR A 118 12.04 14.59 2.95
N ASP A 119 10.88 14.52 3.61
CA ASP A 119 10.75 14.00 4.97
C ASP A 119 10.30 12.52 4.98
N VAL A 120 9.93 11.98 3.80
CA VAL A 120 9.31 10.66 3.69
C VAL A 120 10.26 9.53 4.08
N GLN A 121 11.56 9.66 3.77
CA GLN A 121 12.51 8.58 4.00
C GLN A 121 12.81 8.43 5.49
N ASP A 122 12.95 9.54 6.21
CA ASP A 122 13.14 9.54 7.66
C ASP A 122 11.91 8.96 8.36
N PHE A 123 10.71 9.32 7.90
CA PHE A 123 9.47 8.72 8.37
C PHE A 123 9.40 7.21 8.08
N ALA A 124 9.71 6.80 6.85
CA ALA A 124 9.69 5.39 6.46
C ALA A 124 10.68 4.57 7.30
N ASN A 125 11.88 5.09 7.54
CA ASN A 125 12.87 4.46 8.41
C ASN A 125 12.34 4.29 9.84
N LEU A 126 11.67 5.31 10.40
CA LEU A 126 11.09 5.26 11.73
C LEU A 126 10.03 4.15 11.87
N VAL A 127 9.21 3.92 10.84
CA VAL A 127 8.16 2.88 10.84
C VAL A 127 8.59 1.54 10.26
N GLU A 128 9.89 1.37 9.99
CA GLU A 128 10.52 0.16 9.43
C GLU A 128 10.02 -0.21 8.02
N TYR A 129 9.85 0.80 7.15
CA TYR A 129 9.56 0.63 5.73
C TYR A 129 10.80 1.05 4.93
N ASN A 130 11.19 0.24 3.95
CA ASN A 130 12.45 0.42 3.23
C ASN A 130 12.27 0.86 1.77
N LEU A 131 11.04 0.83 1.28
CA LEU A 131 10.68 1.22 -0.07
C LEU A 131 9.66 2.34 0.01
N VAL A 132 9.94 3.42 -0.71
CA VAL A 132 9.14 4.63 -0.72
C VAL A 132 8.83 5.03 -2.15
N THR A 133 7.58 5.43 -2.40
CA THR A 133 7.14 6.08 -3.63
C THR A 133 6.26 7.26 -3.26
N THR A 134 6.37 8.38 -3.98
CA THR A 134 5.65 9.61 -3.61
C THR A 134 4.98 10.27 -4.81
N ILE A 135 3.83 10.89 -4.59
CA ILE A 135 3.30 11.95 -5.46
C ILE A 135 3.48 13.25 -4.71
N ASP A 136 4.14 14.23 -5.33
CA ASP A 136 4.37 15.52 -4.71
C ASP A 136 3.06 16.27 -4.46
N SER A 137 3.01 17.03 -3.36
CA SER A 137 1.94 18.01 -3.17
C SER A 137 2.11 19.17 -4.14
N ILE A 138 1.01 19.63 -4.75
CA ILE A 138 1.03 20.79 -5.64
C ILE A 138 0.58 22.00 -4.83
N ARG A 139 1.50 22.93 -4.56
CA ARG A 139 1.24 24.15 -3.77
C ARG A 139 0.62 23.86 -2.39
N GLY A 140 1.07 22.80 -1.72
CA GLY A 140 0.58 22.39 -0.40
C GLY A 140 -0.78 21.68 -0.42
N VAL A 141 -1.31 21.34 -1.59
CA VAL A 141 -2.54 20.56 -1.75
C VAL A 141 -2.18 19.14 -2.18
N GLY A 142 -2.84 18.17 -1.56
CA GLY A 142 -2.66 16.76 -1.86
C GLY A 142 -1.33 16.19 -1.37
N GLY A 143 -0.63 15.50 -2.25
CA GLY A 143 0.54 14.70 -1.92
C GLY A 143 0.17 13.28 -1.48
N VAL A 144 1.01 12.32 -1.84
CA VAL A 144 0.85 10.91 -1.46
C VAL A 144 2.19 10.31 -1.11
N TRP A 145 2.25 9.57 -0.01
CA TRP A 145 3.35 8.66 0.30
C TRP A 145 2.87 7.22 0.23
N ILE A 146 3.65 6.35 -0.41
CA ILE A 146 3.42 4.92 -0.44
C ILE A 146 4.65 4.24 0.11
N LEU A 147 4.48 3.59 1.25
CA LEU A 147 5.55 2.88 1.93
C LEU A 147 5.31 1.38 1.78
N SER A 148 6.34 0.62 1.46
CA SER A 148 6.28 -0.85 1.48
C SER A 148 7.37 -1.49 2.35
N ARG A 149 7.00 -2.61 2.98
CA ARG A 149 7.94 -3.45 3.74
C ARG A 149 8.56 -4.50 2.82
N PRO A 150 9.82 -4.90 3.03
CA PRO A 150 10.49 -5.89 2.18
C PRO A 150 10.04 -7.33 2.47
N ASN A 151 9.13 -7.54 3.41
CA ASN A 151 8.83 -8.87 3.90
C ASN A 151 7.74 -9.51 3.03
N HIS A 152 8.09 -10.62 2.38
CA HIS A 152 7.20 -11.57 1.68
C HIS A 152 6.60 -11.14 0.33
N ALA A 153 6.81 -9.88 -0.10
CA ALA A 153 6.34 -9.40 -1.39
C ALA A 153 7.34 -8.42 -2.01
N ALA A 154 7.67 -8.63 -3.29
CA ALA A 154 8.38 -7.68 -4.12
C ALA A 154 7.37 -6.69 -4.72
N PHE A 155 7.61 -5.40 -4.51
CA PHE A 155 6.85 -4.33 -5.14
C PHE A 155 7.66 -3.71 -6.27
N GLN A 156 7.04 -3.58 -7.44
CA GLN A 156 7.62 -2.95 -8.60
C GLN A 156 6.77 -1.76 -9.01
N LEU A 157 7.37 -0.57 -9.01
CA LEU A 157 6.78 0.62 -9.61
C LEU A 157 6.73 0.45 -11.13
N VAL A 158 5.53 0.57 -11.69
CA VAL A 158 5.28 0.42 -13.14
C VAL A 158 5.13 1.78 -13.79
N ILE A 159 4.36 2.67 -13.18
CA ILE A 159 4.10 4.04 -13.67
C ILE A 159 4.08 4.97 -12.47
N GLU A 160 4.72 6.12 -12.63
CA GLU A 160 4.68 7.25 -11.71
C GLU A 160 4.52 8.52 -12.54
N THR A 161 3.44 9.26 -12.26
CA THR A 161 3.19 10.60 -12.81
C THR A 161 2.66 11.50 -11.71
N GLU A 162 2.50 12.79 -12.00
CA GLU A 162 1.94 13.78 -11.06
C GLU A 162 0.52 13.43 -10.56
N ALA A 163 -0.21 12.58 -11.27
CA ALA A 163 -1.60 12.25 -10.94
C ALA A 163 -1.83 10.74 -10.73
N GLN A 164 -0.79 9.92 -10.89
CA GLN A 164 -0.99 8.47 -11.01
C GLN A 164 0.21 7.67 -10.55
N ILE A 165 -0.06 6.64 -9.75
CA ILE A 165 0.91 5.59 -9.43
C ILE A 165 0.32 4.21 -9.77
N ARG A 166 1.15 3.38 -10.42
CA ARG A 166 0.89 1.95 -10.63
C ARG A 166 1.99 1.11 -9.98
N LEU A 167 1.59 0.20 -9.12
CA LEU A 167 2.49 -0.74 -8.47
C LEU A 167 2.06 -2.16 -8.81
N ASN A 168 3.02 -3.00 -9.15
CA ASN A 168 2.84 -4.44 -9.19
C ASN A 168 3.40 -5.02 -7.91
N MET A 169 2.74 -6.06 -7.41
CA MET A 169 3.25 -6.87 -6.32
C MET A 169 3.30 -8.32 -6.76
N GLN A 170 4.39 -8.99 -6.41
CA GLN A 170 4.57 -10.42 -6.58
C GLN A 170 5.14 -10.99 -5.29
N VAL A 171 4.62 -12.13 -4.87
CA VAL A 171 5.15 -12.84 -3.69
C VAL A 171 6.52 -13.41 -4.03
N GLU A 172 7.51 -13.12 -3.18
CA GLU A 172 8.81 -13.77 -3.30
C GLU A 172 8.70 -15.18 -2.70
N VAL A 173 8.71 -16.20 -3.57
CA VAL A 173 8.83 -17.58 -3.11
C VAL A 173 10.28 -17.77 -2.64
N PRO A 174 10.53 -18.20 -1.39
CA PRO A 174 11.88 -18.49 -0.93
C PRO A 174 12.49 -19.49 -1.88
N ARG A 175 13.56 -19.09 -2.58
CA ARG A 175 14.32 -20.04 -3.39
C ARG A 175 14.85 -21.08 -2.41
N GLN A 176 14.31 -22.29 -2.46
CA GLN A 176 14.90 -23.40 -1.75
C GLN A 176 16.31 -23.55 -2.33
N PHE A 177 17.32 -23.15 -1.55
CA PHE A 177 18.71 -23.37 -1.91
C PHE A 177 18.88 -24.90 -1.98
N GLY A 178 19.01 -25.41 -3.19
CA GLY A 178 19.22 -26.83 -3.45
C GLY A 178 20.48 -27.30 -2.73
N GLN A 179 20.33 -28.39 -1.98
CA GLN A 179 21.42 -29.24 -1.53
C GLN A 179 21.90 -30.15 -2.66
#